data_AF-A0AA51GR14-F1
#
_entry.id   AF-A0AA51GR14-F1
#
_cell.length_a   1.000
_cell.length_b   1.000
_cell.length_c   1.000
_cell.angle_alpha   90.00
_cell.angle_beta   90.00
_cell.angle_gamma   90.00
#
_symmetry.space_group_name_H-M   'P 1'
#
loop_
_entity.id
_entity.type
_entity.pdbx_description
1 polymer ?
#
loop_
_entity_poly.entity_id
_entity_poly.type
_entity_poly.pdbx_seq_one_letter_code
_entity_poly.pdbx_strand_id
1 'polypeptide(L)'
;MFANKIESFRNKNADILVCLNHSPLAKEQWLSSGGIAGHMLSPRQIQSWLMVGDVSLPKETAFEGSLEEFISLFPKSEIERNKALLNGFLQGIVVEFKNNNWEFFSCNVIVAGCCMGEYFTIVNRKDIN
;
A
#
# COMPACT_ATOMS: atom_id res chain seq x y z
N MET A 1 -0.44 -6.53 -19.33
CA MET A 1 -1.30 -5.39 -18.93
C MET A 1 -0.75 -4.70 -17.70
N PHE A 2 -0.43 -5.43 -16.62
CA PHE A 2 0.21 -4.88 -15.42
C PHE A 2 1.53 -4.14 -15.69
N ALA A 3 2.50 -4.79 -16.35
CA ALA A 3 3.83 -4.21 -16.61
C ALA A 3 3.76 -2.83 -17.30
N ASN A 4 3.01 -2.71 -18.39
CA ASN A 4 2.86 -1.44 -19.11
C ASN A 4 2.22 -0.35 -18.24
N LYS A 5 1.25 -0.72 -17.40
CA LYS A 5 0.52 0.24 -16.57
C LYS A 5 1.38 0.72 -15.40
N ILE A 6 2.10 -0.18 -14.74
CA ILE A 6 3.02 0.19 -13.66
C ILE A 6 4.20 1.01 -14.20
N GLU A 7 4.72 0.68 -15.38
CA GLU A 7 5.73 1.47 -16.08
C GLU A 7 5.22 2.89 -16.39
N SER A 8 3.95 3.03 -16.82
CA SER A 8 3.35 4.35 -17.05
C SER A 8 3.29 5.21 -15.78
N PHE A 9 3.11 4.60 -14.61
CA PHE A 9 3.12 5.32 -13.32
C PHE A 9 4.54 5.69 -12.90
N ARG A 10 5.52 4.79 -13.10
CA ARG A 10 6.94 5.08 -12.88
C ARG A 10 7.41 6.26 -13.73
N ASN A 11 7.02 6.30 -15.01
CA ASN A 11 7.36 7.40 -15.92
C ASN A 11 6.74 8.74 -15.50
N LYS A 12 5.58 8.70 -14.82
CA LYS A 12 4.95 9.88 -14.21
C LYS A 12 5.53 10.24 -12.84
N ASN A 13 6.54 9.50 -12.37
CA ASN A 13 7.19 9.69 -11.09
C ASN A 13 6.22 9.61 -9.89
N ALA A 14 5.15 8.82 -10.04
CA ALA A 14 4.12 8.63 -9.04
C ALA A 14 4.62 7.79 -7.87
N ASP A 15 4.07 8.04 -6.67
CA ASP A 15 4.18 7.11 -5.55
C ASP A 15 3.27 5.91 -5.80
N ILE A 16 3.73 4.70 -5.48
CA ILE A 16 3.08 3.44 -5.81
C ILE A 16 3.20 2.49 -4.60
N LEU A 17 2.05 2.06 -4.08
CA LEU A 17 1.94 0.96 -3.14
C LEU A 17 1.40 -0.27 -3.87
N VAL A 18 2.17 -1.36 -3.92
CA VAL A 18 1.77 -2.62 -4.56
C VAL A 18 1.46 -3.68 -3.50
N CYS A 19 0.20 -4.02 -3.30
CA CYS A 19 -0.25 -5.09 -2.40
C CYS A 19 -0.31 -6.42 -3.16
N LEU A 20 0.57 -7.36 -2.82
CA LEU A 20 0.75 -8.64 -3.51
C LEU A 20 -0.25 -9.72 -3.06
N ASN A 21 -0.93 -9.51 -1.94
CA ASN A 21 -1.97 -10.40 -1.41
C ASN A 21 -1.51 -11.85 -1.24
N HIS A 22 -0.28 -12.02 -0.73
CA HIS A 22 0.43 -13.29 -0.51
C HIS A 22 0.55 -14.18 -1.74
N SER A 23 0.34 -13.64 -2.95
CA SER A 23 0.32 -14.40 -4.20
C SER A 23 1.73 -14.54 -4.78
N PRO A 24 2.25 -15.78 -4.93
CA PRO A 24 3.53 -16.01 -5.61
C PRO A 24 3.51 -15.49 -7.04
N LEU A 25 2.37 -15.62 -7.73
CA LEU A 25 2.17 -15.10 -9.08
C LEU A 25 2.27 -13.57 -9.11
N ALA A 26 1.65 -12.88 -8.16
CA ALA A 26 1.71 -11.41 -8.09
C ALA A 26 3.15 -10.93 -7.84
N LYS A 27 3.86 -11.61 -6.94
CA LYS A 27 5.27 -11.35 -6.66
C LYS A 27 6.13 -11.53 -7.92
N GLU A 28 5.97 -12.63 -8.64
CA GLU A 28 6.70 -12.89 -9.89
C GLU A 28 6.39 -11.82 -10.96
N GLN A 29 5.12 -11.46 -11.12
CA GLN A 29 4.70 -10.42 -12.07
C GLN A 29 5.25 -9.04 -11.71
N TRP A 30 5.28 -8.69 -10.42
CA TRP A 30 5.87 -7.43 -9.97
C TRP A 30 7.39 -7.41 -10.20
N LEU A 31 8.12 -8.45 -9.81
CA LEU A 31 9.57 -8.54 -10.04
C LEU A 31 9.93 -8.52 -11.53
N SER A 32 9.24 -9.32 -12.35
CA SER A 32 9.46 -9.36 -13.81
C SER A 32 9.12 -8.05 -14.52
N SER A 33 8.26 -7.21 -13.92
CA SER A 33 7.99 -5.86 -14.41
C SER A 33 9.08 -4.85 -14.06
N GLY A 34 10.14 -5.23 -13.33
CA GLY A 34 11.19 -4.31 -12.86
C GLY A 34 11.03 -3.86 -11.41
N GLY A 35 10.17 -4.54 -10.63
CA GLY A 35 10.07 -4.33 -9.18
C GLY A 35 11.37 -4.69 -8.47
N ILE A 36 11.78 -3.87 -7.49
CA ILE A 36 13.04 -4.05 -6.76
C ILE A 36 12.77 -4.90 -5.52
N ALA A 37 13.38 -6.09 -5.41
CA ALA A 37 13.15 -7.00 -4.29
C ALA A 37 13.38 -6.36 -2.90
N GLY A 38 14.34 -5.42 -2.79
CA GLY A 38 14.59 -4.67 -1.55
C GLY A 38 13.48 -3.69 -1.14
N HIS A 39 12.55 -3.37 -2.05
CA HIS A 39 11.38 -2.53 -1.76
C HIS A 39 10.14 -3.36 -1.40
N MET A 40 10.28 -4.69 -1.32
CA MET A 40 9.22 -5.57 -0.86
C MET A 40 9.28 -5.69 0.66
N LEU A 41 8.20 -5.27 1.31
CA LEU A 41 8.09 -5.19 2.75
C LEU A 41 7.09 -6.22 3.28
N SER A 42 7.51 -6.94 4.31
CA SER A 42 6.68 -7.80 5.13
C SER A 42 5.96 -7.00 6.22
N PRO A 43 4.89 -7.55 6.85
CA PRO A 43 4.22 -6.93 8.00
C PRO A 43 5.19 -6.54 9.11
N ARG A 44 6.18 -7.41 9.39
CA ARG A 44 7.18 -7.15 10.42
C ARG A 44 8.07 -5.96 10.08
N GLN A 45 8.43 -5.78 8.80
CA GLN A 45 9.22 -4.63 8.36
C GLN A 45 8.41 -3.34 8.48
N ILE A 46 7.12 -3.35 8.11
CA ILE A 46 6.23 -2.19 8.29
C ILE A 46 6.08 -1.85 9.78
N GLN A 47 5.81 -2.83 10.63
CA GLN A 47 5.69 -2.62 12.07
C GLN A 47 7.00 -2.09 12.69
N SER A 48 8.14 -2.64 12.28
CA SER A 48 9.46 -2.15 12.72
C SER A 48 9.70 -0.71 12.28
N TRP A 49 9.33 -0.36 11.05
CA TRP A 49 9.41 0.99 10.51
C TRP A 49 8.54 1.97 11.32
N LEU A 50 7.31 1.57 11.66
CA LEU A 50 6.39 2.38 12.48
C LEU A 50 6.94 2.65 13.90
N MET A 51 7.81 1.79 14.43
CA MET A 51 8.45 2.00 15.73
C MET A 51 9.66 2.94 15.69
N VAL A 52 10.40 2.98 14.57
CA VAL A 52 11.62 3.78 14.44
C VAL A 52 11.29 5.24 14.08
N GLY A 53 10.31 5.47 13.21
CA GLY A 53 9.95 6.80 12.70
C GLY A 53 10.95 7.36 11.67
N ASP A 54 10.50 8.35 10.89
CA ASP A 54 11.31 9.25 10.04
C ASP A 54 12.16 8.64 8.91
N VAL A 55 11.91 7.40 8.47
CA VAL A 55 12.56 6.85 7.28
C VAL A 55 11.69 7.09 6.04
N SER A 56 12.19 7.91 5.10
CA SER A 56 11.53 8.12 3.80
C SER A 56 11.40 6.79 3.06
N LEU A 57 10.19 6.45 2.63
CA LEU A 57 9.95 5.24 1.87
C LEU A 57 10.31 5.43 0.41
N PRO A 58 10.69 4.35 -0.29
CA PRO A 58 10.81 4.38 -1.73
C PRO A 58 9.49 4.79 -2.38
N LYS A 59 9.56 5.52 -3.48
CA LYS A 59 8.39 5.89 -4.29
C LYS A 59 7.55 4.69 -4.70
N GLU A 60 8.20 3.56 -4.98
CA GLU A 60 7.51 2.31 -5.23
C GLU A 60 7.87 1.32 -4.14
N THR A 61 6.85 0.90 -3.39
CA THR A 61 6.95 -0.09 -2.32
C THR A 61 5.97 -1.22 -2.62
N ALA A 62 6.44 -2.46 -2.50
CA ALA A 62 5.55 -3.62 -2.50
C ALA A 62 5.32 -4.10 -1.08
N PHE A 63 4.09 -4.49 -0.77
CA PHE A 63 3.69 -5.13 0.47
C PHE A 63 3.28 -6.56 0.16
N GLU A 64 3.78 -7.52 0.94
CA GLU A 64 3.50 -8.93 0.67
C GLU A 64 2.01 -9.29 0.81
N GLY A 65 1.27 -8.60 1.68
CA GLY A 65 -0.14 -8.87 1.96
C GLY A 65 -1.13 -8.01 1.17
N SER A 66 -2.37 -7.99 1.63
CA SER A 66 -3.46 -7.17 1.09
C SER A 66 -3.39 -5.72 1.57
N LEU A 67 -4.15 -4.81 0.95
CA LEU A 67 -4.26 -3.43 1.42
C LEU A 67 -4.92 -3.36 2.81
N GLU A 68 -5.90 -4.21 3.08
CA GLU A 68 -6.57 -4.28 4.37
C GLU A 68 -5.60 -4.70 5.48
N GLU A 69 -4.79 -5.73 5.22
CA GLU A 69 -3.73 -6.14 6.13
C GLU A 69 -2.73 -5.01 6.36
N PHE A 70 -2.29 -4.33 5.29
CA PHE A 70 -1.36 -3.21 5.40
C PHE A 70 -1.88 -2.13 6.36
N ILE A 71 -3.14 -1.70 6.18
CA ILE A 71 -3.81 -0.72 7.03
C ILE A 71 -3.91 -1.20 8.48
N SER A 72 -4.18 -2.49 8.69
CA SER A 72 -4.32 -3.08 10.03
C SER A 72 -3.04 -3.04 10.87
N LEU A 73 -1.87 -2.87 10.24
CA LEU A 73 -0.59 -2.78 10.93
C LEU A 73 -0.39 -1.44 11.64
N PHE A 74 -1.15 -0.41 11.27
CA PHE A 74 -1.01 0.92 11.84
C PHE A 74 -1.66 0.99 13.23
N PRO A 75 -0.91 1.39 14.27
CA PRO A 75 -1.44 1.41 15.62
C PRO A 75 -2.53 2.47 15.79
N LYS A 76 -3.47 2.19 16.69
CA LYS A 76 -4.57 3.10 17.04
C LYS A 76 -4.17 4.15 18.09
N SER A 77 -3.02 4.00 18.75
CA SER A 77 -2.42 5.07 19.55
C SER A 77 -1.99 6.21 18.63
N GLU A 78 -2.16 7.47 19.02
CA GLU A 78 -1.84 8.61 18.15
C GLU A 78 -2.52 8.51 16.77
N ILE A 79 -3.80 8.12 16.75
CA ILE A 79 -4.50 7.70 15.53
C ILE A 79 -4.46 8.73 14.39
N GLU A 80 -4.53 10.03 14.73
CA GLU A 80 -4.45 11.12 13.75
C GLU A 80 -3.07 11.23 13.09
N ARG A 81 -2.00 11.00 13.85
CA ARG A 81 -0.63 10.92 13.33
C ARG A 81 -0.48 9.70 12.42
N ASN A 82 -0.98 8.55 12.85
CA ASN A 82 -0.90 7.32 12.05
C ASN A 82 -1.78 7.38 10.79
N LYS A 83 -2.93 8.07 10.84
CA LYS A 83 -3.72 8.41 9.65
C LYS A 83 -2.90 9.20 8.66
N ALA A 84 -2.17 10.22 9.12
CA ALA A 84 -1.32 11.04 8.24
C ALA A 84 -0.20 10.21 7.61
N LEU A 85 0.47 9.35 8.40
CA LEU A 85 1.50 8.44 7.89
C LEU A 85 0.92 7.47 6.85
N LEU A 86 -0.19 6.82 7.17
CA LEU A 86 -0.87 5.88 6.29
C LEU A 86 -1.32 6.55 4.98
N ASN A 87 -1.92 7.75 5.04
CA ASN A 87 -2.25 8.51 3.84
C ASN A 87 -1.01 8.96 3.05
N GLY A 88 0.17 9.06 3.69
CA GLY A 88 1.43 9.22 2.97
C GLY A 88 1.75 8.03 2.05
N PHE A 89 1.54 6.79 2.51
CA PHE A 89 1.67 5.60 1.65
C PHE A 89 0.60 5.57 0.54
N LEU A 90 -0.60 6.05 0.83
CA LEU A 90 -1.74 6.02 -0.10
C LEU A 90 -1.84 7.25 -1.00
N GLN A 91 -0.92 8.21 -0.88
CA GLN A 91 -0.93 9.48 -1.61
C GLN A 91 -0.98 9.30 -3.13
N GLY A 92 -0.34 8.24 -3.63
CA GLY A 92 -0.22 7.96 -5.05
C GLY A 92 -1.19 6.90 -5.55
N ILE A 93 -0.64 5.90 -6.23
CA ILE A 93 -1.38 4.79 -6.81
C ILE A 93 -1.29 3.58 -5.88
N VAL A 94 -2.44 3.00 -5.56
CA VAL A 94 -2.51 1.69 -4.93
C VAL A 94 -2.80 0.66 -6.01
N VAL A 95 -2.00 -0.41 -6.00
CA VAL A 95 -2.11 -1.53 -6.91
C VAL A 95 -2.30 -2.79 -6.09
N GLU A 96 -3.43 -3.46 -6.20
CA GLU A 96 -3.75 -4.63 -5.38
C GLU A 96 -4.01 -5.85 -6.26
N PHE A 97 -3.39 -6.98 -5.92
CA PHE A 97 -3.67 -8.25 -6.58
C PHE A 97 -4.86 -8.95 -5.93
N LYS A 98 -5.96 -9.11 -6.67
CA LYS A 98 -7.18 -9.74 -6.16
C LYS A 98 -7.87 -10.53 -7.26
N ASN A 99 -8.39 -11.71 -6.94
CA ASN A 99 -9.12 -12.57 -7.87
C ASN A 99 -8.36 -12.84 -9.19
N ASN A 100 -7.05 -13.10 -9.10
CA ASN A 100 -6.15 -13.30 -10.25
C ASN A 100 -6.06 -12.10 -11.21
N ASN A 101 -6.38 -10.90 -10.74
CA ASN A 101 -6.28 -9.67 -11.51
C ASN A 101 -5.61 -8.55 -10.70
N TRP A 102 -5.06 -7.57 -11.42
CA TRP A 102 -4.52 -6.35 -10.82
C TRP A 102 -5.58 -5.25 -10.84
N GLU A 103 -5.90 -4.74 -9.66
CA GLU A 103 -6.74 -3.56 -9.47
C GLU A 103 -5.84 -2.34 -9.25
N PHE A 104 -6.15 -1.22 -9.90
CA PHE A 104 -5.39 0.02 -9.81
C PHE A 104 -6.34 1.11 -9.38
N PHE A 105 -6.05 1.79 -8.28
CA PHE A 105 -6.92 2.82 -7.74
C PHE A 105 -6.12 3.84 -6.93
N SER A 106 -6.75 4.97 -6.66
CA SER A 106 -6.34 5.87 -5.57
C SER A 106 -7.33 5.72 -4.43
N CYS A 107 -6.88 5.91 -3.20
CA CYS A 107 -7.75 5.92 -2.04
C CYS A 107 -7.13 6.76 -0.91
N ASN A 108 -7.90 7.01 0.13
CA ASN A 108 -7.42 7.53 1.39
C ASN A 108 -7.99 6.69 2.52
N VAL A 109 -7.48 6.89 3.73
CA VAL A 109 -8.12 6.45 4.95
C VAL A 109 -8.60 7.63 5.79
N ILE A 110 -9.71 7.41 6.48
CA ILE A 110 -10.15 8.27 7.58
C ILE A 110 -10.19 7.46 8.87
N VAL A 111 -10.24 8.18 9.99
CA VAL A 111 -10.58 7.59 11.28
C VAL A 111 -12.10 7.53 11.38
N ALA A 112 -12.61 6.33 11.56
CA ALA A 112 -14.00 6.06 11.91
C ALA A 112 -14.05 5.58 13.37
N GLY A 113 -15.16 5.86 14.05
CA GLY A 113 -15.42 5.40 15.40
C GLY A 113 -16.73 4.64 15.47
N CYS A 114 -16.75 3.55 16.22
CA CYS A 114 -17.97 2.87 16.63
C CYS A 114 -17.96 2.62 18.15
N CYS A 115 -18.98 1.91 18.65
CA CYS A 115 -19.06 1.52 20.06
C CYS A 115 -17.86 0.68 20.56
N MET A 116 -17.06 0.10 19.66
CA MET A 116 -15.86 -0.68 19.96
C MET A 116 -14.55 0.14 19.83
N GLY A 117 -14.65 1.45 19.63
CA GLY A 117 -13.52 2.37 19.51
C GLY A 117 -13.21 2.78 18.07
N GLU A 118 -12.03 3.38 17.90
CA GLU A 118 -11.60 3.96 16.63
C GLU A 118 -10.88 2.94 15.73
N TYR A 119 -10.99 3.13 14.42
CA TYR A 119 -10.34 2.31 13.39
C TYR A 119 -10.16 3.10 12.08
N PHE A 120 -9.23 2.65 11.25
CA PHE A 120 -9.05 3.19 9.91
C PHE A 120 -10.03 2.56 8.93
N THR A 121 -10.62 3.38 8.05
CA THR A 121 -11.47 2.88 6.97
C THR A 121 -11.10 3.54 5.65
N ILE A 122 -11.07 2.73 4.58
CA ILE A 122 -10.78 3.21 3.23
C ILE A 122 -11.94 4.05 2.72
N VAL A 123 -11.65 5.21 2.18
CA VAL A 123 -12.60 6.11 1.53
C VAL A 123 -12.05 6.64 0.22
N ASN A 124 -12.93 7.27 -0.56
CA ASN A 124 -12.58 7.92 -1.83
C ASN A 124 -11.82 7.00 -2.80
N ARG A 125 -12.13 5.69 -2.77
CA ARG A 125 -11.58 4.74 -3.74
C ARG A 125 -12.04 5.15 -5.14
N LYS A 126 -11.08 5.40 -6.04
CA LYS A 126 -11.33 5.72 -7.44
C LYS A 126 -10.48 4.81 -8.30
N ASP A 127 -11.13 3.97 -9.09
CA ASP A 127 -10.43 3.09 -10.03
C ASP A 127 -9.74 3.92 -11.11
N ILE A 128 -8.52 3.52 -11.43
CA ILE A 128 -7.66 4.19 -12.40
C ILE A 128 -7.54 3.21 -13.56
N ASN A 129 -8.33 3.44 -14.61
CA ASN A 129 -8.32 2.63 -15.84
C ASN A 129 -7.08 2.88 -16.70
#